data_AF-Q05CV4-F1
#
_entry.id   AF-Q05CV4-F1
#
_cell.length_a   1.000
_cell.length_b   1.000
_cell.length_c   1.000
_cell.angle_alpha   90.00
_cell.angle_beta   90.00
_cell.angle_gamma   90.00
#
_symmetry.space_group_name_H-M   'P 1'
#
loop_
_entity.id
_entity.type
_entity.pdbx_description
1 polymer ?
#
loop_
_entity_poly.entity_id
_entity_poly.type
_entity_poly.pdbx_seq_one_letter_code
_entity_poly.pdbx_strand_id
1 'polypeptide(L)'
;MAVAVAMAGALIGSEPGPAEELAKLEYLSLVSKVCTELDNHLGINDKDLAEFVISLAEKNTTFDTFKASLVKNGAEFTDSLISNLLRLIQTMRPPAKPSTSKDPVVKPKTEKKKKKKKK
;
A
#
# COMPACT_ATOMS: atom_id res chain seq x y z
N MET A 1 19.85 -50.26 -31.15
CA MET A 1 20.24 -49.21 -30.19
C MET A 1 19.20 -48.11 -30.31
N ALA A 2 18.20 -48.13 -29.43
CA ALA A 2 17.09 -47.18 -29.45
C ALA A 2 17.58 -45.84 -28.88
N VAL A 3 17.57 -44.79 -29.69
CA VAL A 3 17.81 -43.42 -29.21
C VAL A 3 16.44 -42.78 -29.00
N ALA A 4 15.95 -42.87 -27.77
CA ALA A 4 14.89 -42.03 -27.27
C ALA A 4 15.54 -40.84 -26.56
N VAL A 5 15.39 -39.63 -27.09
CA VAL A 5 15.60 -38.42 -26.30
C VAL A 5 14.42 -37.47 -26.54
N ALA A 6 13.59 -37.48 -25.52
CA ALA A 6 12.55 -36.57 -25.07
C ALA A 6 12.36 -35.24 -25.82
N MET A 7 11.09 -35.05 -26.20
CA MET A 7 10.43 -33.76 -26.42
C MET A 7 10.65 -32.86 -25.20
N ALA A 8 11.35 -31.74 -25.39
CA ALA A 8 11.46 -30.70 -24.39
C ALA A 8 10.07 -30.09 -24.14
N GLY A 9 9.65 -30.17 -22.88
CA GLY A 9 8.33 -29.75 -22.42
C GLY A 9 8.03 -28.28 -22.71
N ALA A 10 6.78 -28.04 -23.08
CA ALA A 10 6.18 -26.73 -23.16
C ALA A 10 6.35 -25.99 -21.83
N LEU A 11 7.06 -24.88 -21.88
CA LEU A 11 7.05 -23.85 -20.85
C LEU A 11 5.67 -23.19 -20.92
N ILE A 12 4.68 -23.76 -20.25
CA ILE A 12 3.38 -23.11 -20.03
C ILE A 12 3.59 -21.90 -19.12
N GLY A 13 3.98 -20.77 -19.72
CA GLY A 13 3.84 -19.48 -19.09
C GLY A 13 2.36 -19.28 -18.77
N SER A 14 2.02 -19.25 -17.50
CA SER A 14 0.67 -18.87 -17.07
C SER A 14 0.52 -17.38 -17.37
N GLU A 15 -0.07 -17.04 -18.52
CA GLU A 15 -0.40 -15.66 -18.85
C GLU A 15 -1.38 -15.11 -17.81
N PRO A 16 -1.05 -14.00 -17.12
CA PRO A 16 -1.95 -13.42 -16.13
C PRO A 16 -3.23 -12.96 -16.83
N GLY A 17 -4.38 -13.28 -16.23
CA GLY A 17 -5.66 -12.84 -16.78
C GLY A 17 -5.77 -11.31 -16.81
N PRO A 18 -6.64 -10.73 -17.67
CA PRO A 18 -6.73 -9.28 -17.87
C PRO A 18 -7.02 -8.49 -16.57
N ALA A 19 -7.74 -9.08 -15.61
CA ALA A 19 -8.00 -8.44 -14.33
C ALA A 19 -6.76 -8.33 -13.42
N GLU A 20 -5.83 -9.29 -13.52
CA GLU A 20 -4.59 -9.29 -12.75
C GLU A 20 -3.57 -8.31 -13.35
N GLU A 21 -3.54 -8.21 -14.68
CA GLU A 21 -2.71 -7.24 -15.39
C GLU A 21 -3.12 -5.80 -15.08
N LEU A 22 -4.42 -5.52 -15.03
CA LEU A 22 -4.95 -4.22 -14.61
C LEU A 22 -4.57 -3.89 -13.16
N ALA A 23 -4.75 -4.82 -12.23
CA ALA A 23 -4.38 -4.62 -10.83
C ALA A 23 -2.87 -4.33 -10.66
N LYS A 24 -2.03 -5.00 -11.44
CA LYS A 24 -0.59 -4.75 -11.46
C LYS A 24 -0.26 -3.35 -11.98
N LEU A 25 -0.94 -2.89 -13.04
CA LEU A 25 -0.76 -1.54 -13.58
C LEU A 25 -1.20 -0.46 -12.58
N GLU A 26 -2.32 -0.67 -11.88
CA GLU A 26 -2.80 0.23 -10.82
C GLU A 26 -1.75 0.37 -9.70
N TYR A 27 -1.21 -0.76 -9.25
CA TYR A 27 -0.16 -0.77 -8.23
C TYR A 27 1.11 -0.04 -8.72
N LEU A 28 1.56 -0.32 -9.94
CA LEU A 28 2.71 0.38 -10.54
C LEU A 28 2.47 1.89 -10.67
N SER A 29 1.24 2.30 -11.00
CA SER A 29 0.87 3.72 -11.05
C SER A 29 0.92 4.38 -9.67
N LEU A 30 0.48 3.67 -8.63
CA LEU A 30 0.59 4.14 -7.25
C LEU A 30 2.06 4.28 -6.83
N VAL A 31 2.87 3.24 -7.05
CA VAL A 31 4.31 3.27 -6.71
C VAL A 31 5.00 4.44 -7.40
N SER A 32 4.77 4.64 -8.69
CA SER A 32 5.34 5.74 -9.47
C SER A 32 4.97 7.12 -8.91
N LYS A 33 3.71 7.33 -8.52
CA LYS A 33 3.28 8.59 -7.91
C LYS A 33 3.86 8.81 -6.52
N VAL A 34 4.00 7.76 -5.72
CA VAL A 34 4.66 7.84 -4.41
C VAL A 34 6.14 8.19 -4.59
N CYS A 35 6.85 7.58 -5.55
CA CYS A 35 8.23 7.97 -5.89
C CYS A 35 8.30 9.45 -6.28
N THR A 36 7.36 9.93 -7.11
CA THR A 36 7.34 11.33 -7.54
C THR A 36 7.12 12.30 -6.36
N GLU A 37 6.25 11.96 -5.42
CA GLU A 37 6.04 12.77 -4.21
C GLU A 37 7.28 12.80 -3.30
N LEU A 38 7.96 11.66 -3.15
CA LEU A 38 9.21 11.58 -2.39
C LEU A 38 10.34 12.36 -3.08
N ASP A 39 10.44 12.31 -4.40
CA ASP A 39 11.40 13.08 -5.19
C ASP A 39 11.16 14.59 -5.06
N ASN A 40 9.90 15.03 -5.21
CA ASN A 40 9.54 16.45 -5.12
C ASN A 40 9.85 17.07 -3.75
N HIS A 41 9.71 16.30 -2.66
CA HIS A 41 9.88 16.81 -1.30
C HIS A 41 11.25 16.53 -0.68
N LEU A 42 11.91 15.44 -1.07
CA LEU A 42 13.14 14.94 -0.44
C LEU A 42 14.27 14.71 -1.45
N GLY A 43 14.01 14.78 -2.76
CA GLY A 43 14.97 14.41 -3.80
C GLY A 43 15.26 12.91 -3.85
N ILE A 44 14.34 12.08 -3.35
CA ILE A 44 14.51 10.62 -3.27
C ILE A 44 13.59 9.94 -4.28
N ASN A 45 14.19 9.30 -5.29
CA ASN A 45 13.50 8.48 -6.27
C ASN A 45 13.89 7.00 -6.14
N ASP A 46 13.43 6.38 -5.06
CA ASP A 46 13.69 4.98 -4.74
C ASP A 46 12.39 4.18 -4.74
N LYS A 47 12.37 3.11 -5.55
CA LYS A 47 11.20 2.25 -5.70
C LYS A 47 10.93 1.42 -4.45
N ASP A 48 11.95 0.80 -3.87
CA ASP A 48 11.82 -0.07 -2.70
C ASP A 48 11.33 0.75 -1.49
N LEU A 49 11.81 1.99 -1.34
CA LEU A 49 11.30 2.92 -0.33
C LEU A 49 9.82 3.25 -0.56
N ALA A 50 9.42 3.54 -1.80
CA ALA A 50 8.02 3.84 -2.12
C ALA A 50 7.10 2.64 -1.80
N GLU A 51 7.50 1.42 -2.17
CA GLU A 51 6.76 0.19 -1.84
C GLU A 51 6.68 -0.04 -0.32
N PHE A 52 7.75 0.27 0.42
CA PHE A 52 7.75 0.20 1.88
C PHE A 52 6.81 1.22 2.51
N VAL A 53 6.82 2.47 2.05
CA VAL A 53 5.90 3.53 2.52
C VAL A 53 4.45 3.15 2.24
N ILE A 54 4.14 2.60 1.06
CA ILE A 54 2.81 2.07 0.72
C ILE A 54 2.41 0.98 1.72
N SER A 55 3.30 0.01 1.96
CA SER A 55 3.08 -1.09 2.89
C SER A 55 2.85 -0.63 4.35
N LEU A 56 3.40 0.52 4.76
CA LEU A 56 3.17 1.12 6.06
C LEU A 56 1.79 1.79 6.14
N ALA A 57 1.40 2.53 5.11
CA ALA A 57 0.09 3.20 5.05
C ALA A 57 -1.07 2.19 5.02
N GLU A 58 -0.87 1.03 4.38
CA GLU A 58 -1.87 -0.05 4.36
C GLU A 58 -2.16 -0.63 5.74
N LYS A 59 -1.15 -0.69 6.62
CA LYS A 59 -1.30 -1.13 8.02
C LYS A 59 -1.80 -0.02 8.93
N ASN A 60 -1.64 1.24 8.52
CA ASN A 60 -1.90 2.43 9.32
C ASN A 60 -2.77 3.41 8.54
N THR A 61 -4.09 3.23 8.64
CA THR A 61 -5.07 4.01 7.86
C THR A 61 -5.35 5.41 8.42
N THR A 62 -4.74 5.79 9.53
CA THR A 62 -4.92 7.10 10.15
C THR A 62 -3.60 7.88 10.16
N PHE A 63 -3.69 9.20 10.10
CA PHE A 63 -2.53 10.07 10.06
C PHE A 63 -1.56 9.84 11.22
N ASP A 64 -2.07 9.81 12.46
CA ASP A 64 -1.24 9.59 13.65
C ASP A 64 -0.50 8.25 13.65
N THR A 65 -1.19 7.16 13.29
CA THR A 65 -0.57 5.82 13.28
C THR A 65 0.43 5.66 12.13
N PHE A 66 0.17 6.31 11.00
CA PHE A 66 1.07 6.30 9.86
C PHE A 66 2.33 7.12 10.16
N LYS A 67 2.17 8.34 10.68
CA LYS A 67 3.28 9.19 11.15
C LYS A 67 4.15 8.47 12.19
N ALA A 68 3.52 7.87 13.21
CA ALA A 68 4.25 7.13 14.23
C ALA A 68 5.04 5.94 13.64
N SER A 69 4.47 5.25 12.66
CA SER A 69 5.16 4.15 11.96
C SER A 69 6.32 4.63 11.11
N LEU A 70 6.19 5.76 10.43
CA LEU A 70 7.31 6.36 9.67
C LEU A 70 8.46 6.75 10.60
N VAL A 71 8.17 7.47 11.69
CA VAL A 71 9.18 7.90 12.68
C VAL A 71 9.87 6.69 13.33
N LYS A 72 9.13 5.63 13.65
CA LYS A 72 9.70 4.38 14.20
C LYS A 72 10.69 3.71 13.25
N ASN A 73 10.52 3.87 11.94
CA ASN A 73 11.42 3.36 10.92
C ASN A 73 12.47 4.41 10.50
N GLY A 74 12.63 5.51 11.25
CA GLY A 74 13.63 6.54 10.99
C GLY A 74 13.26 7.55 9.89
N ALA A 75 12.02 7.51 9.40
CA ALA A 75 11.53 8.45 8.40
C ALA A 75 10.80 9.62 9.07
N GLU A 76 11.43 10.79 9.11
CA GLU A 76 10.85 12.02 9.65
C GLU A 76 10.43 12.97 8.52
N PHE A 77 9.23 12.75 7.99
CA PHE A 77 8.63 13.54 6.92
C PHE A 77 7.82 14.72 7.49
N THR A 78 7.61 15.75 6.68
CA THR A 78 6.71 16.85 7.05
C THR A 78 5.26 16.36 7.13
N ASP A 79 4.47 16.95 8.03
CA ASP A 79 3.05 16.61 8.21
C ASP A 79 2.26 16.72 6.91
N SER A 80 2.58 17.70 6.07
CA SER A 80 1.98 17.88 4.73
C SER A 80 2.28 16.69 3.82
N LEU A 81 3.54 16.25 3.74
CA LEU A 81 3.95 15.10 2.93
C LEU A 81 3.28 13.81 3.45
N ILE A 82 3.29 13.59 4.76
CA ILE A 82 2.63 12.42 5.38
C ILE A 82 1.14 12.39 5.03
N SER A 83 0.46 13.52 5.15
CA SER A 83 -0.97 13.62 4.83
C SER A 83 -1.23 13.37 3.35
N ASN A 84 -0.35 13.87 2.46
CA ASN A 84 -0.53 13.69 1.03
C ASN A 84 -0.29 12.24 0.60
N LEU A 85 0.77 11.60 1.11
CA LEU A 85 1.08 10.19 0.87
C LEU A 85 -0.08 9.29 1.34
N LEU A 86 -0.56 9.48 2.57
CA LEU A 86 -1.68 8.70 3.11
C LEU A 86 -2.94 8.85 2.24
N ARG A 87 -3.27 10.08 1.85
CA ARG A 87 -4.41 10.38 0.97
C ARG A 87 -4.26 9.72 -0.40
N LEU A 88 -3.08 9.85 -1.02
CA LEU A 88 -2.77 9.28 -2.33
C LEU A 88 -2.97 7.76 -2.33
N ILE A 89 -2.39 7.09 -1.34
CA ILE A 89 -2.43 5.62 -1.20
C ILE A 89 -3.88 5.16 -0.97
N GLN A 90 -4.64 5.85 -0.11
CA GLN A 90 -6.05 5.51 0.13
C GLN A 90 -6.97 5.77 -1.07
N THR A 91 -6.65 6.76 -1.90
CA THR A 91 -7.47 7.10 -3.08
C THR A 91 -7.24 6.13 -4.24
N MET A 92 -6.00 5.68 -4.42
CA MET A 92 -5.63 4.85 -5.58
C MET A 92 -5.71 3.36 -5.32
N ARG A 93 -5.89 2.92 -4.06
CA ARG A 93 -6.17 1.52 -3.80
C ARG A 93 -7.64 1.23 -4.13
N PRO A 94 -7.94 0.25 -4.99
CA PRO A 94 -9.31 -0.21 -5.14
C PRO A 94 -9.82 -0.71 -3.78
N PRO A 95 -11.09 -0.45 -3.41
CA PRO A 95 -11.66 -1.04 -2.21
C PRO A 95 -11.50 -2.56 -2.33
N ALA A 96 -10.93 -3.19 -1.29
CA ALA A 96 -10.79 -4.63 -1.26
C ALA A 96 -12.15 -5.25 -1.63
N LYS A 97 -12.17 -6.07 -2.70
CA LYS A 97 -13.38 -6.76 -3.15
C LYS A 97 -14.03 -7.37 -1.92
N PRO A 98 -15.32 -7.10 -1.63
CA PRO A 98 -15.99 -7.70 -0.49
C PRO A 98 -15.96 -9.21 -0.71
N SER A 99 -15.13 -9.90 0.07
CA SER A 99 -15.21 -11.34 0.20
C SER A 99 -16.59 -11.62 0.77
N THR A 100 -17.51 -12.14 -0.03
CA THR A 100 -18.78 -12.67 0.46
C THR A 100 -18.48 -13.83 1.40
N SER A 101 -18.37 -13.53 2.68
CA SER A 101 -18.60 -14.44 3.79
C SER A 101 -19.05 -13.59 4.96
N LYS A 102 -20.27 -13.85 5.40
CA LYS A 102 -20.99 -13.17 6.47
C LYS A 102 -20.14 -13.20 7.74
N ASP A 103 -19.97 -12.05 8.38
CA ASP A 103 -20.31 -11.82 9.79
C ASP A 103 -20.13 -10.33 10.15
N PRO A 104 -21.05 -9.68 10.89
CA PRO A 104 -20.99 -8.26 11.20
C PRO A 104 -20.24 -8.06 12.52
N VAL A 105 -19.12 -7.32 12.53
CA VAL A 105 -18.65 -6.72 13.80
C VAL A 105 -18.05 -5.32 13.61
N VAL A 106 -18.93 -4.36 13.89
CA VAL A 106 -18.72 -3.19 14.76
C VAL A 106 -17.53 -2.27 14.44
N LYS A 107 -17.89 -1.14 13.81
CA LYS A 107 -17.25 0.17 13.89
C LYS A 107 -17.00 0.58 15.35
N PRO A 108 -15.80 1.05 15.73
CA PRO A 108 -15.66 1.99 16.83
C PRO A 108 -15.55 3.41 16.27
N LYS A 109 -16.66 4.15 16.34
CA LYS A 109 -16.64 5.61 16.45
C LYS A 109 -15.93 5.96 17.76
N THR A 110 -14.93 6.83 17.75
CA THR A 110 -14.65 7.64 18.95
C THR A 110 -14.38 9.07 18.53
N GLU A 111 -15.41 9.90 18.67
CA GLU A 111 -15.35 11.35 18.64
C GLU A 111 -15.57 11.87 20.08
N LYS A 112 -14.76 12.87 20.45
CA LYS A 112 -15.04 13.96 21.42
C LYS A 112 -14.98 13.73 22.95
N LYS A 113 -14.09 14.53 23.55
CA LYS A 113 -14.36 15.71 24.43
C LYS A 113 -13.80 15.67 25.87
N LYS A 114 -12.78 16.52 26.09
CA LYS A 114 -12.64 17.59 27.11
C LYS A 114 -13.16 17.39 28.55
N LYS A 115 -12.23 17.71 29.47
CA LYS A 115 -12.30 18.67 30.61
C LYS A 115 -12.38 18.09 32.04
N LYS A 116 -11.37 18.53 32.83
CA LYS A 116 -11.38 18.94 34.25
C LYS A 116 -12.06 18.04 35.28
N LYS A 117 -11.31 17.65 36.32
CA LYS A 117 -11.42 18.16 37.71
C LYS A 117 -10.88 17.13 38.71
N LYS A 118 -9.87 17.51 39.50
CA LYS A 118 -9.53 16.93 40.81
C LYS A 118 -8.37 17.76 41.37
N LYS A 119 -8.32 18.20 42.61
CA LYS A 119 -9.26 18.40 43.71
C LYS A 119 -8.55 19.43 44.59
#